data_AF-A0ABD3DZF5-F1
#
_entry.id   AF-A0ABD3DZF5-F1
#
_cell.length_a   1.000
_cell.length_b   1.000
_cell.length_c   1.000
_cell.angle_alpha   90.00
_cell.angle_beta   90.00
_cell.angle_gamma   90.00
#
_symmetry.space_group_name_H-M   'P 1'
#
loop_
_entity.id
_entity.type
_entity.pdbx_description
1 polymer ?
#
loop_
_entity_poly.entity_id
_entity_poly.type
_entity_poly.pdbx_seq_one_letter_code
_entity_poly.pdbx_strand_id
1 'polypeptide(L)'
;MGSTAVTNYLLLSAAFLLLSAATAHNVSPFCTNVTTTPDDKHICTQLVCNAKTWPEAMTNAIKGVIEIANTAKPKVVDCVAANLPSIIESKAKEAITLGCLVSFETYVHNLEKCIEFVKSDPNSSLETYLSGSTFFDCKDGLDEFQLSFPEVNHFYHRTIKLANVLVSIYKTKPKTTKC
;
A
#
# COMPACT_ATOMS: atom_id res chain seq x y z
N MET A 1 -42.59 -43.86 -58.29
CA MET A 1 -41.86 -44.59 -57.22
C MET A 1 -40.63 -43.78 -56.87
N GLY A 2 -40.43 -43.45 -55.59
CA GLY A 2 -39.18 -42.89 -55.06
C GLY A 2 -39.29 -41.52 -54.40
N SER A 3 -39.72 -41.49 -53.13
CA SER A 3 -39.48 -40.40 -52.17
C SER A 3 -38.00 -40.36 -51.76
N THR A 4 -37.45 -39.18 -51.47
CA THR A 4 -36.67 -38.92 -50.23
C THR A 4 -36.55 -37.42 -49.94
N ALA A 5 -36.69 -37.11 -48.66
CA ALA A 5 -36.67 -35.80 -48.01
C ALA A 5 -35.25 -35.31 -47.69
N VAL A 6 -35.05 -33.98 -47.56
CA VAL A 6 -34.03 -33.38 -46.67
C VAL A 6 -34.50 -31.97 -46.26
N THR A 7 -35.15 -31.78 -45.11
CA THR A 7 -34.61 -31.32 -43.80
C THR A 7 -34.49 -29.79 -43.63
N ASN A 8 -35.41 -29.26 -42.80
CA ASN A 8 -35.39 -27.93 -42.19
C ASN A 8 -34.15 -27.72 -41.32
N TYR A 9 -33.48 -26.57 -41.45
CA TYR A 9 -32.60 -26.03 -40.42
C TYR A 9 -33.04 -24.60 -40.04
N LEU A 10 -33.87 -24.55 -39.01
CA LEU A 10 -34.10 -23.38 -38.16
C LEU A 10 -33.05 -23.43 -37.04
N LEU A 11 -32.05 -22.54 -37.04
CA LEU A 11 -31.20 -22.32 -35.87
C LEU A 11 -30.82 -20.83 -35.71
N LEU A 12 -31.51 -20.22 -34.75
CA LEU A 12 -31.07 -19.25 -33.74
C LEU A 12 -29.75 -18.48 -34.01
N SER A 13 -29.88 -17.19 -34.35
CA SER A 13 -28.86 -16.18 -34.04
C SER A 13 -29.26 -15.45 -32.76
N ALA A 14 -28.89 -16.04 -31.62
CA ALA A 14 -29.01 -15.41 -30.31
C ALA A 14 -28.06 -14.21 -30.21
N ALA A 15 -28.60 -13.08 -29.76
CA ALA A 15 -27.90 -11.84 -29.52
C ALA A 15 -26.72 -12.05 -28.54
N PHE A 16 -25.51 -11.81 -29.02
CA PHE A 16 -24.35 -11.52 -28.17
C PHE A 16 -24.49 -10.10 -27.63
N LEU A 17 -25.34 -9.92 -26.62
CA LEU A 17 -25.23 -8.78 -25.70
C LEU A 17 -23.99 -9.04 -24.83
N LEU A 18 -22.86 -8.49 -25.26
CA LEU A 18 -21.67 -8.35 -24.42
C LEU A 18 -22.06 -7.55 -23.17
N LEU A 19 -22.29 -8.26 -22.06
CA LEU A 19 -22.25 -7.65 -20.73
C LEU A 19 -20.83 -7.17 -20.48
N SER A 20 -20.55 -5.92 -20.86
CA SER A 20 -19.48 -5.15 -20.22
C SER A 20 -19.98 -4.74 -18.84
N ALA A 21 -20.03 -5.70 -17.91
CA ALA A 21 -20.07 -5.37 -16.49
C ALA A 21 -18.71 -4.76 -16.14
N ALA A 22 -18.55 -3.47 -16.44
CA ALA A 22 -17.54 -2.66 -15.78
C ALA A 22 -17.81 -2.81 -14.29
N THR A 23 -16.95 -3.56 -13.59
CA THR A 23 -16.97 -3.60 -12.14
C THR A 23 -16.66 -2.18 -11.68
N ALA A 24 -17.70 -1.38 -11.44
CA ALA A 24 -17.58 -0.16 -10.68
C ALA A 24 -17.00 -0.59 -9.34
N HIS A 25 -15.69 -0.42 -9.16
CA HIS A 25 -15.03 -0.71 -7.90
C HIS A 25 -15.67 0.24 -6.90
N ASN A 26 -16.58 -0.30 -6.07
CA ASN A 26 -17.23 0.45 -5.02
C ASN A 26 -16.14 0.95 -4.08
N VAL A 27 -15.76 2.21 -4.25
CA VAL A 27 -14.75 2.87 -3.41
C VAL A 27 -15.30 2.88 -1.99
N SER A 28 -14.49 2.43 -1.04
CA SER A 28 -14.88 2.45 0.37
C SER A 28 -15.23 3.88 0.81
N PRO A 29 -16.25 4.10 1.66
CA PRO A 29 -16.57 5.43 2.19
C PRO A 29 -15.37 6.13 2.84
N PHE A 30 -14.47 5.36 3.46
CA PHE A 30 -13.23 5.84 4.09
C PHE A 30 -12.16 6.30 3.08
N CYS A 31 -12.35 6.02 1.79
CA CYS A 31 -11.38 6.26 0.72
C CYS A 31 -11.83 7.32 -0.29
N THR A 32 -13.00 7.92 -0.09
CA THR A 32 -13.61 8.89 -1.02
C THR A 32 -12.77 10.15 -1.21
N ASN A 33 -12.11 10.60 -0.12
CA ASN A 33 -11.31 11.82 -0.06
C ASN A 33 -9.81 11.60 -0.30
N VAL A 34 -9.40 10.40 -0.73
CA VAL A 34 -8.02 10.15 -1.15
C VAL A 34 -7.82 10.86 -2.50
N THR A 35 -6.97 11.90 -2.53
CA THR A 35 -7.00 12.94 -3.58
C THR A 35 -5.81 12.97 -4.53
N THR A 36 -4.76 12.16 -4.32
CA THR A 36 -3.57 12.24 -5.19
C THR A 36 -3.79 11.62 -6.56
N THR A 37 -4.36 10.42 -6.65
CA THR A 37 -4.63 9.73 -7.93
C THR A 37 -5.81 8.75 -7.84
N PRO A 38 -6.46 8.38 -8.97
CA PRO A 38 -7.45 7.29 -8.98
C PRO A 38 -6.91 5.96 -8.41
N ASP A 39 -5.63 5.66 -8.67
CA ASP A 39 -4.96 4.46 -8.14
C ASP A 39 -4.90 4.46 -6.61
N ASP A 40 -4.76 5.63 -5.98
CA ASP A 40 -4.74 5.72 -4.51
C ASP A 40 -6.09 5.36 -3.89
N LYS A 41 -7.20 5.69 -4.55
CA LYS A 41 -8.55 5.28 -4.10
C LYS A 41 -8.71 3.77 -4.16
N HIS A 42 -8.15 3.14 -5.19
CA HIS A 42 -8.16 1.69 -5.32
C HIS A 42 -7.30 1.02 -4.24
N ILE A 43 -6.05 1.48 -4.06
CA ILE A 43 -5.15 1.01 -3.00
C ILE A 43 -5.80 1.17 -1.63
N CYS A 44 -6.36 2.34 -1.33
CA CYS A 44 -7.08 2.58 -0.09
C CYS A 44 -8.23 1.59 0.10
N THR A 45 -9.04 1.37 -0.95
CA THR A 45 -10.20 0.47 -0.87
C THR A 45 -9.78 -0.97 -0.60
N GLN A 46 -8.67 -1.43 -1.19
CA GLN A 46 -8.09 -2.74 -0.86
C GLN A 46 -7.60 -2.80 0.59
N LEU A 47 -6.88 -1.77 1.04
CA LEU A 47 -6.30 -1.69 2.38
C LEU A 47 -7.35 -1.69 3.50
N VAL A 48 -8.46 -0.97 3.35
CA VAL A 48 -9.52 -0.93 4.38
C VAL A 48 -10.36 -2.21 4.43
N CYS A 49 -10.30 -3.06 3.40
CA CYS A 49 -10.87 -4.41 3.36
C CYS A 49 -12.32 -4.50 3.91
N ASN A 50 -13.27 -3.87 3.23
CA ASN A 50 -14.71 -3.91 3.57
C ASN A 50 -15.09 -3.43 4.99
N ALA A 51 -14.19 -2.73 5.69
CA ALA A 51 -14.41 -2.23 7.04
C ALA A 51 -15.74 -1.48 7.18
N LYS A 52 -16.38 -1.63 8.35
CA LYS A 52 -17.66 -1.01 8.71
C LYS A 52 -17.51 0.15 9.67
N THR A 53 -16.40 0.19 10.41
CA THR A 53 -16.10 1.25 11.37
C THR A 53 -14.78 1.94 11.04
N TRP A 54 -14.61 3.19 11.47
CA TRP A 54 -13.35 3.89 11.29
C TRP A 54 -12.16 3.18 11.96
N PRO A 55 -12.24 2.69 13.22
CA PRO A 55 -11.13 1.96 13.83
C PRO A 55 -10.73 0.71 13.06
N GLU A 56 -11.72 -0.03 12.53
CA GLU A 56 -11.48 -1.21 11.69
C GLU A 56 -10.80 -0.82 10.37
N ALA A 57 -11.30 0.20 9.67
CA ALA A 57 -10.72 0.69 8.43
C ALA A 57 -9.27 1.11 8.61
N MET A 58 -8.99 1.87 9.68
CA MET A 58 -7.64 2.35 9.99
C MET A 58 -6.71 1.20 10.37
N THR A 59 -7.17 0.27 11.23
CA THR A 59 -6.39 -0.91 11.65
C THR A 59 -6.07 -1.82 10.47
N ASN A 60 -7.07 -2.12 9.61
CA ASN A 60 -6.89 -2.94 8.42
C ASN A 60 -5.88 -2.31 7.47
N ALA A 61 -6.00 -1.00 7.25
CA ALA A 61 -5.10 -0.30 6.34
C ALA A 61 -3.65 -0.30 6.86
N ILE A 62 -3.43 -0.05 8.16
CA ILE A 62 -2.08 -0.11 8.75
C ILE A 62 -1.49 -1.53 8.60
N LYS A 63 -2.27 -2.57 8.90
CA LYS A 63 -1.83 -3.96 8.73
C LYS A 63 -1.46 -4.28 7.29
N GLY A 64 -2.26 -3.85 6.32
CA GLY A 64 -1.97 -4.04 4.91
C GLY A 64 -0.68 -3.31 4.48
N VAL A 65 -0.40 -2.14 5.04
CA VAL A 65 0.86 -1.43 4.81
C VAL A 65 2.06 -2.17 5.41
N ILE A 66 1.93 -2.73 6.62
CA ILE A 66 2.96 -3.60 7.22
C ILE A 66 3.22 -4.83 6.34
N GLU A 67 2.18 -5.48 5.81
CA GLU A 67 2.31 -6.62 4.90
C GLU A 67 3.05 -6.26 3.61
N ILE A 68 2.71 -5.11 3.00
CA ILE A 68 3.43 -4.58 1.84
C ILE A 68 4.91 -4.36 2.17
N ALA A 69 5.21 -3.80 3.35
CA ALA A 69 6.58 -3.56 3.81
C ALA A 69 7.36 -4.87 3.94
N ASN A 70 6.79 -5.85 4.65
CA ASN A 70 7.41 -7.16 4.87
C ASN A 70 7.65 -7.91 3.55
N THR A 71 6.73 -7.79 2.58
CA THR A 71 6.90 -8.36 1.24
C THR A 71 8.03 -7.66 0.46
N ALA A 72 8.27 -6.37 0.71
CA ALA A 72 9.34 -5.61 0.07
C ALA A 72 10.72 -5.85 0.69
N LYS A 73 10.79 -6.20 1.99
CA LYS A 73 12.04 -6.34 2.77
C LYS A 73 13.17 -7.09 2.06
N PRO A 74 12.94 -8.26 1.43
CA PRO A 74 14.02 -8.98 0.75
C PRO A 74 14.71 -8.16 -0.33
N LYS A 75 13.95 -7.32 -1.04
CA LYS A 75 14.45 -6.52 -2.17
C LYS A 75 15.03 -5.17 -1.76
N VAL A 76 14.55 -4.61 -0.64
CA VAL A 76 14.85 -3.21 -0.26
C VAL A 76 15.77 -3.11 0.96
N VAL A 77 15.94 -4.20 1.71
CA VAL A 77 16.85 -4.28 2.88
C VAL A 77 17.86 -5.39 2.67
N ASP A 78 17.40 -6.63 2.48
CA ASP A 78 18.29 -7.80 2.55
C ASP A 78 19.25 -7.85 1.36
N CYS A 79 18.85 -7.29 0.21
CA CYS A 79 19.70 -7.15 -0.96
C CYS A 79 20.71 -5.99 -0.89
N VAL A 80 20.61 -5.04 0.05
CA VAL A 80 21.46 -3.84 0.08
C VAL A 80 22.94 -4.23 0.14
N ALA A 81 23.33 -5.03 1.15
CA ALA A 81 24.73 -5.43 1.36
C ALA A 81 25.36 -6.09 0.13
N ALA A 82 24.61 -6.97 -0.54
CA ALA A 82 25.09 -7.70 -1.71
C ALA A 82 25.28 -6.83 -2.96
N ASN A 83 24.60 -5.69 -3.04
CA ASN A 83 24.66 -4.78 -4.18
C ASN A 83 25.56 -3.56 -3.95
N LEU A 84 26.20 -3.45 -2.78
CA LEU A 84 27.14 -2.36 -2.50
C LEU A 84 28.42 -2.51 -3.33
N PRO A 85 28.87 -1.45 -4.03
CA PRO A 85 30.10 -1.49 -4.83
C PRO A 85 31.33 -1.91 -4.02
N SER A 86 32.26 -2.64 -4.64
CA SER A 86 33.51 -3.07 -3.99
C SER A 86 34.40 -1.90 -3.52
N ILE A 87 34.31 -0.75 -4.18
CA ILE A 87 35.05 0.49 -3.88
C ILE A 87 34.70 1.10 -2.52
N ILE A 88 33.50 0.82 -1.96
CA ILE A 88 33.08 1.34 -0.67
C ILE A 88 33.82 0.59 0.45
N GLU A 89 34.38 1.34 1.41
CA GLU A 89 35.07 0.79 2.57
C GLU A 89 34.15 -0.11 3.41
N SER A 90 34.71 -1.17 4.00
CA SER A 90 33.95 -2.16 4.77
C SER A 90 33.11 -1.55 5.89
N LYS A 91 33.63 -0.55 6.59
CA LYS A 91 32.92 0.14 7.68
C LYS A 91 31.72 0.94 7.17
N ALA A 92 31.87 1.61 6.02
CA ALA A 92 30.76 2.31 5.39
C ALA A 92 29.69 1.35 4.89
N LYS A 93 30.08 0.18 4.33
CA LYS A 93 29.11 -0.85 3.93
C LYS A 93 28.27 -1.37 5.09
N GLU A 94 28.91 -1.62 6.23
CA GLU A 94 28.23 -2.05 7.45
C GLU A 94 27.26 -0.96 7.94
N ALA A 95 27.69 0.30 7.97
CA ALA A 95 26.85 1.42 8.37
C ALA A 95 25.62 1.59 7.46
N ILE A 96 25.79 1.53 6.13
CA ILE A 96 24.68 1.63 5.16
C ILE A 96 23.71 0.46 5.35
N THR A 97 24.23 -0.77 5.45
CA THR A 97 23.41 -1.98 5.60
C THR A 97 22.60 -1.94 6.90
N LEU A 98 23.26 -1.59 8.02
CA LEU A 98 22.61 -1.48 9.32
C LEU A 98 21.60 -0.34 9.33
N GLY A 99 21.95 0.82 8.75
CA GLY A 99 21.05 1.95 8.60
C GLY A 99 19.75 1.54 7.93
N CYS A 100 19.83 0.87 6.77
CA CYS A 100 18.66 0.40 6.06
C CYS A 100 17.81 -0.63 6.83
N LEU A 101 18.45 -1.53 7.58
CA LEU A 101 17.75 -2.46 8.45
C LEU A 101 16.99 -1.73 9.56
N VAL A 102 17.67 -0.82 10.28
CA VAL A 102 17.09 -0.04 11.38
C VAL A 102 15.96 0.86 10.88
N SER A 103 16.10 1.49 9.71
CA SER A 103 15.01 2.26 9.09
C SER A 103 13.78 1.40 8.83
N PHE A 104 13.97 0.16 8.37
CA PHE A 104 12.87 -0.75 8.09
C PHE A 104 12.14 -1.16 9.37
N GLU A 105 12.90 -1.59 10.37
CA GLU A 105 12.37 -1.99 11.67
C GLU A 105 11.64 -0.83 12.35
N THR A 106 12.21 0.38 12.30
CA THR A 106 11.58 1.59 12.82
C THR A 106 10.28 1.92 12.08
N TYR A 107 10.28 1.81 10.76
CA TYR A 107 9.08 2.02 9.94
C TYR A 107 7.95 1.05 10.33
N VAL A 108 8.24 -0.25 10.42
CA VAL A 108 7.26 -1.27 10.83
C VAL A 108 6.79 -1.04 12.27
N HIS A 109 7.72 -0.79 13.19
CA HIS A 109 7.41 -0.55 14.60
C HIS A 109 6.50 0.68 14.80
N ASN A 110 6.75 1.78 14.08
CA ASN A 110 5.91 2.97 14.15
C ASN A 110 4.49 2.71 13.63
N LEU A 111 4.35 1.88 12.59
CA LEU A 111 3.03 1.43 12.11
C LEU A 111 2.32 0.56 13.14
N GLU A 112 3.02 -0.36 13.81
CA GLU A 112 2.45 -1.16 14.90
C GLU A 112 1.95 -0.27 16.05
N LYS A 113 2.72 0.75 16.44
CA LYS A 113 2.27 1.77 17.42
C LYS A 113 1.03 2.52 16.96
N CYS A 114 0.88 2.79 15.66
CA CYS A 114 -0.36 3.41 15.14
C CYS A 114 -1.59 2.53 15.40
N ILE A 115 -1.47 1.20 15.36
CA ILE A 115 -2.59 0.29 15.70
C ILE A 115 -2.98 0.45 17.18
N GLU A 116 -2.01 0.65 18.07
CA GLU A 116 -2.27 0.92 19.48
C GLU A 116 -2.99 2.27 19.64
N PHE A 117 -2.51 3.33 18.99
CA PHE A 117 -3.13 4.65 19.04
C PHE A 117 -4.57 4.65 18.54
N VAL A 118 -4.91 3.87 17.50
CA VAL A 118 -6.29 3.73 17.03
C VAL A 118 -7.25 3.31 18.16
N LYS A 119 -6.77 2.52 19.13
CA LYS A 119 -7.57 1.99 20.24
C LYS A 119 -7.58 2.94 21.44
N SER A 120 -6.42 3.47 21.83
CA SER A 120 -6.24 4.14 23.13
C SER A 120 -6.13 5.65 23.04
N ASP A 121 -5.61 6.17 21.94
CA ASP A 121 -5.34 7.61 21.77
C ASP A 121 -5.38 8.05 20.29
N PRO A 122 -6.57 7.99 19.65
CA PRO A 122 -6.71 8.30 18.24
C PRO A 122 -6.62 9.80 17.95
N ASN A 123 -6.34 10.65 18.94
CA ASN A 123 -6.40 12.10 18.84
C ASN A 123 -5.04 12.79 19.08
N SER A 124 -4.07 12.18 19.76
CA SER A 124 -2.80 12.86 20.06
C SER A 124 -1.72 12.62 19.00
N SER A 125 -1.38 11.35 18.74
CA SER A 125 -0.10 11.00 18.11
C SER A 125 -0.27 10.24 16.80
N LEU A 126 -1.48 9.73 16.52
CA LEU A 126 -1.73 8.88 15.36
C LEU A 126 -1.38 9.58 14.04
N GLU A 127 -1.85 10.80 13.81
CA GLU A 127 -1.56 11.52 12.56
C GLU A 127 -0.06 11.79 12.36
N THR A 128 0.64 12.17 13.44
CA THR A 128 2.08 12.41 13.43
C THR A 128 2.85 11.14 13.06
N TYR A 129 2.51 10.00 13.67
CA TYR A 129 3.19 8.74 13.35
C TYR A 129 2.85 8.26 11.94
N LEU A 130 1.59 8.39 11.49
CA LEU A 130 1.19 8.02 10.14
C LEU A 130 1.92 8.81 9.06
N SER A 131 2.14 10.11 9.28
CA SER A 131 2.85 10.99 8.34
C SER A 131 4.37 10.87 8.39
N GLY A 132 4.94 10.60 9.58
CA GLY A 132 6.38 10.49 9.79
C GLY A 132 6.98 9.12 9.48
N SER A 133 6.17 8.06 9.41
CA SER A 133 6.64 6.71 9.11
C SER A 133 6.98 6.59 7.63
N THR A 134 8.24 6.81 7.25
CA THR A 134 8.75 6.64 5.89
C THR A 134 10.09 5.95 5.88
N PHE A 135 10.52 5.44 4.72
CA PHE A 135 11.82 4.78 4.55
C PHE A 135 12.97 5.77 4.24
N PHE A 136 12.89 6.98 4.81
CA PHE A 136 13.78 8.12 4.48
C PHE A 136 15.23 7.84 4.83
N ASP A 137 15.53 7.41 6.07
CA ASP A 137 16.91 7.30 6.54
C ASP A 137 17.76 6.32 5.72
N CYS A 138 17.18 5.20 5.24
CA CYS A 138 17.88 4.29 4.32
C CYS A 138 18.19 4.96 2.97
N LYS A 139 17.22 5.69 2.43
CA LYS A 139 17.37 6.40 1.15
C LYS A 139 18.42 7.51 1.26
N ASP A 140 18.36 8.30 2.32
CA ASP A 140 19.31 9.38 2.60
C ASP A 140 20.73 8.84 2.82
N GLY A 141 20.85 7.76 3.59
CA GLY A 141 22.12 7.07 3.81
C GLY A 141 22.72 6.47 2.53
N LEU A 142 21.92 6.07 1.53
CA LEU A 142 22.45 5.67 0.22
C LEU A 142 22.89 6.89 -0.62
N ASP A 143 22.12 7.97 -0.57
CA ASP A 143 22.41 9.21 -1.31
C ASP A 143 23.70 9.88 -0.85
N GLU A 144 24.02 9.83 0.45
CA GLU A 144 25.27 10.35 1.01
C GLU A 144 26.50 9.75 0.30
N PHE A 145 26.42 8.48 -0.11
CA PHE A 145 27.46 7.76 -0.84
C PHE A 145 27.24 7.75 -2.36
N GLN A 146 26.28 8.53 -2.87
CA GLN A 146 25.90 8.60 -4.29
C GLN A 146 25.48 7.23 -4.85
N LEU A 147 24.88 6.38 -4.01
CA LEU A 147 24.36 5.07 -4.37
C LEU A 147 22.87 5.18 -4.69
N SER A 148 22.47 4.60 -5.82
CA SER A 148 21.06 4.60 -6.21
C SER A 148 20.59 3.18 -6.48
N PHE A 149 19.71 2.68 -5.61
CA PHE A 149 19.06 1.37 -5.76
C PHE A 149 17.58 1.57 -6.15
N PRO A 150 17.18 1.20 -7.38
CA PRO A 150 15.82 1.44 -7.88
C PRO A 150 14.73 0.90 -6.95
N GLU A 151 14.94 -0.27 -6.35
CA GLU A 151 14.00 -0.91 -5.44
C GLU A 151 13.81 -0.11 -4.15
N VAL A 152 14.92 0.42 -3.59
CA VAL A 152 14.89 1.27 -2.39
C VAL A 152 14.20 2.59 -2.69
N ASN A 153 14.53 3.23 -3.82
CA ASN A 153 13.93 4.49 -4.24
C ASN A 153 12.41 4.33 -4.45
N HIS A 154 12.02 3.27 -5.16
CA HIS A 154 10.61 2.97 -5.40
C HIS A 154 9.87 2.69 -4.09
N PHE A 155 10.49 1.94 -3.17
CA PHE A 155 9.88 1.66 -1.87
C PHE A 155 9.75 2.92 -1.01
N TYR A 156 10.77 3.78 -0.97
CA TYR A 156 10.69 5.09 -0.30
C TYR A 156 9.50 5.91 -0.80
N HIS A 157 9.37 6.13 -2.11
CA HIS A 157 8.23 6.85 -2.68
C HIS A 157 6.89 6.15 -2.39
N ARG A 158 6.88 4.81 -2.40
CA ARG A 158 5.71 4.03 -2.03
C ARG A 158 5.33 4.25 -0.55
N THR A 159 6.28 4.35 0.38
CA THR A 159 5.98 4.65 1.79
C THR A 159 5.31 6.01 1.95
N ILE A 160 5.75 7.04 1.23
CA ILE A 160 5.09 8.36 1.23
C ILE A 160 3.66 8.27 0.71
N LYS A 161 3.45 7.56 -0.39
CA LYS A 161 2.10 7.33 -0.96
C LYS A 161 1.19 6.59 0.02
N LEU A 162 1.70 5.55 0.69
CA LEU A 162 0.95 4.81 1.70
C LEU A 162 0.65 5.66 2.94
N ALA A 163 1.60 6.47 3.42
CA ALA A 163 1.40 7.43 4.49
C ALA A 163 0.26 8.42 4.15
N ASN A 164 0.24 8.98 2.94
CA ASN A 164 -0.83 9.86 2.48
C ASN A 164 -2.21 9.17 2.46
N VAL A 165 -2.25 7.89 2.05
CA VAL A 165 -3.49 7.08 2.11
C VAL A 165 -3.95 6.90 3.56
N LEU A 166 -3.04 6.52 4.46
CA LEU A 166 -3.36 6.32 5.88
C LEU A 166 -3.85 7.61 6.54
N VAL A 167 -3.19 8.74 6.28
CA VAL A 167 -3.62 10.08 6.76
C VAL A 167 -4.99 10.47 6.18
N SER A 168 -5.28 10.10 4.93
CA SER A 168 -6.60 10.35 4.33
C SER A 168 -7.70 9.56 5.03
N ILE A 169 -7.45 8.29 5.37
CA ILE A 169 -8.37 7.48 6.18
C ILE A 169 -8.53 8.08 7.58
N TYR A 170 -7.43 8.50 8.21
CA TYR A 170 -7.45 9.17 9.51
C TYR A 170 -8.40 10.38 9.52
N LYS A 171 -8.37 11.21 8.47
CA LYS A 171 -9.23 12.39 8.34
C LYS A 171 -10.72 12.09 8.22
N THR A 172 -11.10 10.83 7.96
CA THR A 172 -12.52 10.38 7.97
C THR A 172 -13.04 10.04 9.36
N LYS A 173 -12.19 10.13 10.40
CA LYS A 173 -12.57 9.84 11.78
C LYS A 173 -13.81 10.65 12.19
N PRO A 174 -14.85 10.00 12.75
CA PRO A 174 -16.01 10.71 13.28
C PRO A 174 -15.58 11.75 14.31
N LYS A 175 -16.13 12.96 14.21
CA LYS A 175 -15.94 13.98 15.24
C LYS A 175 -16.72 13.54 16.47
N THR A 176 -16.07 13.51 17.63
CA THR A 176 -16.78 13.34 18.90
C THR A 176 -17.57 14.62 19.17
N THR A 177 -18.87 14.60 18.88
CA THR A 177 -19.79 15.62 19.39
C THR A 177 -19.84 15.47 20.91
N LYS A 178 -19.24 16.41 21.63
CA LYS A 178 -19.47 16.55 23.06
C LYS A 178 -20.95 16.92 23.23
N CYS A 179 -21.72 16.04 23.87
CA CYS A 179 -23.04 16.39 24.39
C CYS A 179 -22.88 17.34 25.59
#